data_AF-A0A840DXP1-F1
#
_entry.id   AF-A0A840DXP1-F1
#
_cell.length_a   1.000
_cell.length_b   1.000
_cell.length_c   1.000
_cell.angle_alpha   90.00
_cell.angle_beta   90.00
_cell.angle_gamma   90.00
#
_symmetry.space_group_name_H-M   'P 1'
#
loop_
_entity.id
_entity.type
_entity.pdbx_description
1 polymer ?
#
loop_
_entity_poly.entity_id
_entity_poly.type
_entity_poly.pdbx_seq_one_letter_code
_entity_poly.pdbx_strand_id
1 'polypeptide(L)'
;MINKPPPPTDQTPVGNIFGWRVSLIGLVLIVALAALAAYRHYSLSVPVGFDDPLEQEGSKEYHQEKAARERAAQDSIRSKRQQ
;
A
#
# COMPACT_ATOMS: atom_id res chain seq x y z
N MET A 1 13.06 57.14 -30.66
CA MET A 1 12.68 56.45 -29.41
C MET A 1 12.18 55.07 -29.80
N ILE A 2 12.94 54.02 -29.49
CA ILE A 2 12.59 52.64 -29.82
C ILE A 2 11.56 52.17 -28.79
N ASN A 3 10.31 51.96 -29.22
CA ASN A 3 9.30 51.31 -28.39
C ASN A 3 9.72 49.85 -28.22
N LYS A 4 10.32 49.52 -27.08
CA LYS A 4 10.52 48.13 -26.67
C LYS A 4 9.15 47.55 -26.35
N PRO A 5 8.76 46.40 -26.91
CA PRO A 5 7.52 45.74 -26.50
C PRO A 5 7.59 45.44 -24.99
N PRO A 6 6.46 45.53 -24.27
CA PRO A 6 6.43 45.22 -22.85
C PRO A 6 6.95 43.79 -22.63
N PRO A 7 7.69 43.54 -21.52
CA PRO A 7 8.15 42.20 -21.21
C PRO A 7 6.94 41.26 -21.14
N PRO A 8 7.04 40.02 -21.62
CA PRO A 8 5.93 39.07 -21.55
C PRO A 8 5.55 38.88 -20.07
N THR A 9 4.41 39.43 -19.68
CA THR A 9 3.85 39.33 -18.32
C THR A 9 3.23 37.96 -18.03
N ASP A 10 3.22 37.08 -19.01
CA ASP A 10 2.45 35.83 -18.96
C ASP A 10 3.39 34.62 -18.86
N GLN A 11 4.48 34.75 -18.10
CA GLN A 11 5.13 33.57 -17.53
C GLN A 11 4.26 33.09 -16.37
N THR A 12 3.14 32.47 -16.70
CA THR A 12 2.39 31.63 -15.78
C THR A 12 3.40 30.69 -15.11
N PRO A 13 3.50 30.66 -13.76
CA PRO A 13 4.43 29.76 -13.10
C PRO A 13 4.14 28.34 -13.57
N VAL A 14 5.07 27.75 -14.32
CA VAL A 14 5.06 26.36 -14.78
C VAL A 14 5.38 25.46 -13.58
N GLY A 15 4.59 25.59 -12.51
CA GLY A 15 4.78 24.86 -11.26
C GLY A 15 3.75 23.75 -11.07
N ASN A 16 2.66 23.76 -11.83
CA ASN A 16 1.55 22.85 -11.55
C ASN A 16 0.66 22.57 -12.77
N ILE A 17 0.84 21.39 -13.37
CA ILE A 17 0.14 20.94 -14.59
C ILE A 17 -1.38 20.83 -14.36
N PHE A 18 -1.81 20.58 -13.12
CA PHE A 18 -3.21 20.37 -12.74
C PHE A 18 -3.88 21.56 -12.03
N GLY A 19 -3.14 22.63 -11.72
CA GLY A 19 -3.63 23.76 -10.93
C GLY A 19 -3.63 23.52 -9.41
N TRP A 20 -3.39 24.57 -8.62
CA TRP A 20 -3.10 24.49 -7.18
C TRP A 20 -4.18 23.78 -6.36
N ARG A 21 -5.45 23.91 -6.76
CA ARG A 21 -6.60 23.26 -6.10
C ARG A 21 -6.52 21.74 -6.22
N VAL A 22 -6.19 21.22 -7.40
CA VAL A 22 -6.09 19.77 -7.64
C VAL A 22 -4.90 19.19 -6.87
N SER A 23 -3.77 19.91 -6.83
CA SER A 23 -2.60 19.47 -6.07
C SER A 23 -2.82 19.50 -4.56
N LEU A 24 -3.61 20.45 -4.03
CA LEU A 24 -4.01 20.44 -2.63
C LEU A 24 -4.94 19.26 -2.31
N ILE A 25 -5.89 18.93 -3.19
CA ILE A 25 -6.74 17.76 -3.02
C ILE A 25 -5.90 16.48 -3.01
N GLY A 26 -4.95 16.35 -3.93
CA GLY A 26 -4.02 15.23 -3.97
C GLY A 26 -3.15 15.14 -2.70
N LEU A 27 -2.64 16.28 -2.23
CA LEU A 27 -1.86 16.34 -0.99
C LEU A 27 -2.70 15.90 0.22
N VAL A 28 -3.93 16.38 0.35
CA VAL A 28 -4.83 15.99 1.44
C VAL A 28 -5.10 14.49 1.40
N LEU A 29 -5.32 13.91 0.21
CA LEU A 29 -5.53 12.47 0.05
C LEU A 29 -4.30 11.67 0.50
N ILE A 30 -3.10 12.06 0.08
CA ILE A 30 -1.85 11.40 0.45
C ILE A 30 -1.63 11.46 1.96
N VAL A 31 -1.83 12.64 2.56
CA VAL A 31 -1.71 12.83 4.01
C VAL A 31 -2.73 11.99 4.77
N ALA A 32 -3.98 11.90 4.29
CA ALA A 32 -5.01 11.07 4.91
C ALA A 32 -4.65 9.57 4.86
N LEU A 33 -4.14 9.08 3.73
CA LEU A 33 -3.70 7.70 3.59
C LEU A 33 -2.47 7.39 4.47
N ALA A 34 -1.51 8.32 4.52
CA ALA A 34 -0.34 8.19 5.39
C ALA A 34 -0.72 8.19 6.88
N ALA A 35 -1.66 9.05 7.28
CA ALA A 35 -2.17 9.09 8.65
C ALA A 35 -2.90 7.80 9.01
N LEU A 36 -3.71 7.23 8.10
CA LEU A 36 -4.38 5.96 8.32
C LEU A 36 -3.38 4.80 8.46
N ALA A 37 -2.36 4.77 7.60
CA ALA A 37 -1.30 3.76 7.66
C ALA A 37 -0.51 3.86 8.98
N ALA A 38 -0.16 5.09 9.39
CA ALA A 38 0.51 5.33 10.66
C ALA A 38 -0.37 4.97 11.85
N TYR A 39 -1.65 5.36 11.85
CA TYR A 39 -2.60 5.00 12.91
C TYR A 39 -2.73 3.47 13.05
N ARG A 40 -2.86 2.76 11.93
CA ARG A 40 -2.90 1.30 11.90
C ARG A 40 -1.60 0.71 12.44
N HIS A 41 -0.45 1.24 12.06
CA HIS A 41 0.83 0.75 12.55
C HIS A 41 0.97 0.95 14.06
N TYR A 42 0.74 2.16 14.56
CA TYR A 42 0.95 2.48 15.98
C TYR A 42 -0.14 1.90 16.89
N SER A 43 -1.38 1.82 16.44
CA SER A 43 -2.49 1.36 17.29
C SER A 43 -2.68 -0.15 17.24
N LEU A 44 -2.41 -0.78 16.09
CA LEU A 44 -2.65 -2.20 15.88
C LEU A 44 -1.34 -2.99 15.74
N SER A 45 -0.19 -2.34 15.94
CA SER A 45 1.16 -2.94 15.78
C SER A 45 1.34 -3.68 14.46
N VAL A 46 0.60 -3.29 13.42
CA VAL A 46 0.65 -4.01 12.14
C VAL A 46 1.92 -3.61 11.42
N PRO A 47 2.78 -4.57 11.01
CA PRO A 47 4.01 -4.26 10.29
C PRO A 47 3.73 -3.43 9.04
N VAL A 48 4.57 -2.41 8.81
CA VAL A 48 4.51 -1.54 7.62
C VAL A 48 5.64 -1.95 6.69
N GLY A 49 5.31 -2.63 5.59
CA GLY A 49 6.30 -3.07 4.63
C GLY A 49 5.87 -4.29 3.83
N PHE A 50 6.82 -4.80 3.04
CA PHE A 50 6.76 -6.11 2.37
C PHE A 50 7.39 -7.20 3.24
N ASP A 51 7.32 -7.06 4.57
CA ASP A 51 7.78 -8.14 5.44
C ASP A 51 7.00 -9.41 5.08
N ASP A 52 7.74 -10.48 4.80
CA ASP A 52 7.19 -11.73 4.30
C ASP A 52 6.01 -12.12 5.20
N PRO A 53 4.79 -12.24 4.66
CA PRO A 53 3.62 -12.60 5.45
C PRO A 53 3.80 -13.94 6.18
N LEU A 54 4.79 -14.77 5.81
CA LEU A 54 5.15 -16.02 6.46
C LEU A 54 5.99 -15.85 7.75
N GLU A 55 6.63 -14.71 7.97
CA GLU A 55 7.48 -14.46 9.13
C GLU A 55 6.68 -13.98 10.36
N GLN A 56 5.43 -13.55 10.18
CA GLN A 56 4.58 -13.03 11.26
C GLN A 56 4.20 -14.14 12.25
N GLU A 57 4.41 -13.92 13.55
CA GLU A 57 4.17 -14.93 14.61
C GLU A 57 2.73 -15.47 14.60
N GLY A 58 1.73 -14.65 14.25
CA GLY A 58 0.33 -15.07 14.14
C GLY A 58 -0.05 -15.75 12.81
N SER A 59 0.72 -15.57 11.74
CA SER A 59 0.46 -16.23 10.45
C SER A 59 1.09 -17.62 10.40
N LYS A 60 2.20 -17.84 11.10
CA LYS A 60 2.88 -19.13 11.23
C LYS A 60 1.94 -20.21 11.74
N GLU A 61 1.16 -19.91 12.78
CA GLU A 61 0.22 -20.87 13.38
C GLU A 61 -0.92 -21.22 12.42
N TYR A 62 -1.54 -20.21 11.78
CA TYR A 62 -2.59 -20.41 10.78
C TYR A 62 -2.11 -21.22 9.55
N HIS A 63 -0.91 -20.93 9.06
CA HIS A 63 -0.34 -21.64 7.92
C HIS A 63 0.15 -23.05 8.29
N GLN A 64 0.67 -23.26 9.50
CA GLN A 64 1.02 -24.59 10.01
C GLN A 64 -0.22 -25.45 10.20
N GLU A 65 -1.29 -24.91 10.79
CA GLU A 65 -2.55 -25.63 10.99
C GLU A 65 -3.17 -26.02 9.65
N LYS A 66 -3.20 -25.10 8.68
CA LYS A 66 -3.68 -25.38 7.33
C LYS A 66 -2.85 -26.46 6.64
N ALA A 67 -1.52 -26.37 6.72
CA ALA A 67 -0.62 -27.36 6.13
C ALA A 67 -0.75 -28.74 6.79
N ALA A 68 -0.93 -28.81 8.11
CA ALA A 68 -1.16 -30.05 8.82
C ALA A 68 -2.50 -30.70 8.43
N ARG A 69 -3.55 -29.88 8.27
CA ARG A 69 -4.88 -30.34 7.82
C ARG A 69 -4.84 -30.88 6.40
N GLU A 70 -4.11 -30.23 5.50
CA GLU A 70 -3.93 -30.68 4.11
C GLU A 70 -3.14 -32.00 4.02
N ARG A 71 -2.09 -32.17 4.84
CA ARG A 71 -1.35 -33.45 4.94
C ARG A 71 -2.24 -34.57 5.47
N ALA A 72 -2.99 -34.32 6.53
CA ALA A 72 -3.93 -35.29 7.08
C ALA A 72 -5.02 -35.70 6.07
N ALA A 73 -5.51 -34.74 5.29
CA ALA A 73 -6.45 -35.01 4.20
C ALA A 73 -5.82 -35.89 3.11
N GLN A 74 -4.58 -35.61 2.70
CA GLN A 74 -3.87 -36.41 1.70
C GLN A 74 -3.60 -37.85 2.19
N ASP A 75 -3.19 -38.02 3.44
CA ASP A 75 -2.94 -39.35 4.02
C ASP A 75 -4.23 -40.18 4.12
N SER A 76 -5.36 -39.53 4.45
CA SER A 76 -6.67 -40.19 4.46
C SER A 76 -7.13 -40.63 3.07
N ILE A 77 -6.76 -39.90 2.02
CA ILE A 77 -7.06 -40.27 0.63
C ILE A 77 -6.18 -41.44 0.19
N ARG A 78 -4.92 -41.46 0.64
CA ARG A 78 -3.95 -42.52 0.31
C ARG A 78 -4.31 -43.85 0.96
N SER A 79 -4.69 -43.84 2.23
CA SER A 79 -5.12 -45.06 2.95
C SER A 79 -6.39 -45.66 2.35
N LYS A 80 -7.33 -44.81 1.91
CA LYS A 80 -8.58 -45.24 1.28
C LYS A 80 -8.40 -45.83 -0.13
N ARG A 81 -7.30 -45.53 -0.83
CA ARG A 81 -6.96 -46.14 -2.14
C ARG A 81 -6.32 -47.53 -2.05
N GLN A 82 -5.83 -47.91 -0.86
CA GLN A 82 -5.13 -49.19 -0.65
C GLN A 82 -6.02 -50.27 -0.03
N GLN A 83 -7.29 -49.97 0.23
CA GLN A 83 -8.37 -50.92 0.55
C GLN A 83 -9.22 -51.16 -0.69
#